data_AF-A0A2I2YFG9-F1
#
_entry.id   AF-A0A2I2YFG9-F1
#
_cell.length_a   1.000
_cell.length_b   1.000
_cell.length_c   1.000
_cell.angle_alpha   90.00
_cell.angle_beta   90.00
_cell.angle_gamma   90.00
#
_symmetry.space_group_name_H-M   'P 1'
#
loop_
_entity.id
_entity.type
_entity.pdbx_description
1 polymer ?
#
loop_
_entity_poly.entity_id
_entity_poly.type
_entity_poly.pdbx_seq_one_letter_code
_entity_poly.pdbx_strand_id
1 'polypeptide(L)'
;MAGYNLTTRITHLLDRHLVFPLLEFLSVKEIHKEKELLQGKLDLLSDANMVDFAMDVYKNLYSDDIPHALRENRTTVVAQLKQLQAETELIVKMFEDPETTRQMRSTRDGRMLFDYLADKHGFRPEYLDTFYTYAKFQYQCGNYSGAAEYLYFFRVLMRFCHVGQTGLKPLTSGVRPTSASQSARITVMSHHCQPTIYIFLTLYTVHTVCTFFFLHLMYLEDCSIWHFILVQIIFSPTKI
;
A
#
# COMPACT_ATOMS: atom_id res chain seq x y z
N MET A 1 -24.15 13.11 22.72
CA MET A 1 -23.34 12.17 21.92
C MET A 1 -22.05 12.78 21.36
N ALA A 2 -21.99 14.09 21.05
CA ALA A 2 -20.82 14.74 20.44
C ALA A 2 -19.57 14.91 21.35
N GLY A 3 -19.70 14.78 22.67
CA GLY A 3 -18.60 15.02 23.61
C GLY A 3 -17.44 14.02 23.55
N TYR A 4 -17.66 12.83 22.96
CA TYR A 4 -16.62 11.81 22.79
C TYR A 4 -16.04 11.78 21.36
N ASN A 5 -16.31 12.80 20.54
CA ASN A 5 -15.80 12.83 19.18
C ASN A 5 -14.30 13.16 19.18
N LEU A 6 -13.48 12.15 18.89
CA LEU A 6 -12.02 12.28 18.79
C LEU A 6 -11.52 12.64 17.39
N THR A 7 -12.41 12.83 16.41
CA THR A 7 -12.04 13.02 15.00
C THR A 7 -11.08 14.20 14.85
N THR A 8 -11.39 15.35 15.45
CA THR A 8 -10.51 16.54 15.39
C THR A 8 -9.12 16.28 15.96
N ARG A 9 -8.99 15.43 16.98
CA ARG A 9 -7.68 15.06 17.55
C ARG A 9 -6.91 14.09 16.67
N ILE A 10 -7.61 13.16 16.01
CA ILE A 10 -7.01 12.11 15.18
C ILE A 10 -6.65 12.65 13.79
N THR A 11 -7.43 13.60 13.25
CA THR A 11 -7.24 14.17 11.90
C THR A 11 -5.84 14.76 11.71
N HIS A 12 -5.24 15.37 12.74
CA HIS A 12 -3.88 15.92 12.65
C HIS A 12 -2.78 14.84 12.58
N LEU A 13 -3.10 13.59 12.92
CA LEU A 13 -2.16 12.46 12.92
C LEU A 13 -2.30 11.58 11.68
N LEU A 14 -3.33 11.82 10.86
CA LEU A 14 -3.64 11.01 9.69
C LEU A 14 -3.28 11.73 8.40
N ASP A 15 -2.99 10.94 7.37
CA ASP A 15 -2.92 11.44 6.01
C ASP A 15 -4.31 11.92 5.56
N ARG A 16 -4.33 12.99 4.76
CA ARG A 16 -5.57 13.58 4.21
C ARG A 16 -6.47 12.54 3.54
N HIS A 17 -5.91 11.55 2.82
CA HIS A 17 -6.69 10.52 2.14
C HIS A 17 -7.42 9.60 3.13
N LEU A 18 -6.89 9.45 4.35
CA LEU A 18 -7.49 8.65 5.43
C LEU A 18 -8.49 9.46 6.28
N VAL A 19 -8.50 10.78 6.15
CA VAL A 19 -9.48 11.64 6.81
C VAL A 19 -10.82 11.59 6.08
N PHE A 20 -10.86 11.34 4.76
CA PHE A 20 -12.11 11.27 4.00
C PHE A 20 -13.10 10.20 4.51
N PRO A 21 -12.70 8.93 4.71
CA PRO A 21 -13.62 7.92 5.24
C PRO A 21 -14.18 8.29 6.62
N LEU A 22 -13.39 8.99 7.45
CA LEU A 22 -13.86 9.47 8.75
C LEU A 22 -14.93 10.57 8.59
N LEU A 23 -14.71 11.52 7.68
CA LEU A 23 -15.69 12.56 7.38
C LEU A 23 -16.98 12.00 6.75
N GLU A 24 -16.87 10.98 5.89
CA GLU A 24 -18.04 10.26 5.35
C GLU A 24 -18.83 9.55 6.45
N PHE A 25 -18.15 8.84 7.36
CA PHE A 25 -18.80 8.21 8.49
C PHE A 25 -19.53 9.22 9.38
N LEU A 26 -18.92 10.37 9.65
CA LEU A 26 -19.57 11.45 10.42
C LEU A 26 -20.79 12.03 9.70
N SER A 27 -20.76 12.07 8.36
CA SER A 27 -21.90 12.50 7.54
C SER A 27 -23.09 11.55 7.70
N VAL A 28 -22.85 10.23 7.65
CA VAL A 28 -23.90 9.21 7.81
C VAL A 28 -24.47 9.17 9.22
N LYS A 29 -23.67 9.50 10.23
CA LYS A 29 -24.12 9.52 11.63
C LYS A 29 -24.96 10.75 11.98
N GLU A 30 -25.01 11.77 11.12
CA GLU A 30 -25.76 13.02 11.32
C GLU A 30 -25.50 13.72 12.67
N ILE A 31 -24.31 13.50 13.26
CA ILE A 31 -23.94 14.08 14.56
C ILE A 31 -23.56 15.57 14.41
N HIS A 32 -23.14 15.97 13.20
CA HIS A 32 -22.70 17.32 12.85
C HIS A 32 -23.52 17.89 11.71
N LYS A 33 -23.54 19.21 11.56
CA LYS A 33 -24.24 19.87 10.44
C LYS A 33 -23.57 19.47 9.12
N GLU A 34 -24.37 19.00 8.18
CA GLU A 34 -23.89 18.55 6.86
C GLU A 34 -23.07 19.62 6.13
N LYS A 35 -23.48 20.88 6.19
CA LYS A 35 -22.75 22.01 5.58
C LYS A 35 -21.35 22.19 6.14
N GLU A 36 -21.16 22.02 7.45
CA GLU A 36 -19.84 22.14 8.11
C GLU A 36 -18.93 20.98 7.70
N LEU A 37 -19.48 19.77 7.54
CA LEU A 37 -18.74 18.60 7.05
C LEU A 37 -18.37 18.73 5.57
N LEU A 38 -19.28 19.20 4.72
CA LEU A 38 -19.01 19.42 3.29
C LEU A 38 -17.96 20.51 3.08
N GLN A 39 -18.00 21.59 3.86
CA GLN A 39 -16.95 22.61 3.82
C GLN A 39 -15.60 22.03 4.26
N GLY A 40 -15.56 21.26 5.35
CA GLY A 40 -14.33 20.58 5.79
C GLY A 40 -13.78 19.59 4.75
N LYS A 41 -14.65 18.89 4.01
CA LYS A 41 -14.24 18.04 2.87
C LYS A 41 -13.61 18.87 1.75
N LEU A 42 -14.22 20.01 1.41
CA LEU A 42 -13.72 20.90 0.36
C LEU A 42 -12.36 21.50 0.74
N ASP A 43 -12.20 21.94 1.99
CA ASP A 43 -10.93 22.48 2.49
C ASP A 43 -9.81 21.43 2.43
N LEU A 44 -10.11 20.18 2.81
CA LEU A 44 -9.16 19.07 2.72
C LEU A 44 -8.76 18.73 1.28
N LEU A 45 -9.67 18.95 0.33
CA LEU A 45 -9.47 18.69 -1.10
C LEU A 45 -8.80 19.85 -1.84
N SER A 46 -8.86 21.06 -1.30
CA SER A 46 -8.30 22.25 -1.94
C SER A 46 -6.80 22.12 -2.23
N ASP A 47 -6.07 21.44 -1.33
CA ASP A 47 -4.65 21.16 -1.46
C ASP A 47 -4.35 19.80 -2.12
N ALA A 48 -5.37 18.99 -2.44
CA ALA A 48 -5.22 17.63 -2.97
C ALA A 48 -5.43 17.59 -4.48
N ASN A 49 -4.75 16.67 -5.17
CA ASN A 49 -4.88 16.51 -6.63
C ASN A 49 -6.16 15.75 -7.03
N MET A 50 -7.05 15.42 -6.09
CA MET A 50 -8.35 14.77 -6.34
C MET A 50 -9.41 15.77 -6.82
N VAL A 51 -9.10 16.48 -7.91
CA VAL A 51 -9.91 17.62 -8.39
C VAL A 51 -11.33 17.23 -8.76
N ASP A 52 -11.54 16.06 -9.36
CA ASP A 52 -12.88 15.59 -9.74
C ASP A 52 -13.78 15.41 -8.50
N PHE A 53 -13.24 14.85 -7.42
CA PHE A 53 -13.97 14.71 -6.16
C PHE A 53 -14.23 16.08 -5.50
N ALA A 54 -13.28 17.01 -5.58
CA ALA A 54 -13.48 18.39 -5.11
C ALA A 54 -14.64 19.08 -5.84
N MET A 55 -14.74 18.90 -7.16
CA MET A 55 -15.84 19.46 -7.96
C MET A 55 -17.20 18.85 -7.57
N ASP A 56 -17.26 17.56 -7.29
CA ASP A 56 -18.50 16.90 -6.88
C ASP A 56 -18.94 17.36 -5.48
N VAL A 57 -18.01 17.50 -4.53
CA VAL A 57 -18.29 18.09 -3.21
C VAL A 57 -18.77 19.54 -3.33
N TYR A 58 -18.16 20.33 -4.22
CA TYR A 58 -18.58 21.72 -4.45
C TYR A 58 -20.01 21.81 -4.97
N LYS A 59 -20.39 20.98 -5.95
CA LYS A 59 -21.76 20.91 -6.46
C LYS A 59 -22.76 20.53 -5.38
N ASN A 60 -22.41 19.57 -4.53
CA ASN A 60 -23.27 19.16 -3.41
C ASN A 60 -23.47 20.29 -2.39
N LEU A 61 -22.47 21.16 -2.20
CA LEU A 61 -22.53 22.25 -1.24
C LEU A 61 -23.29 23.49 -1.74
N TYR A 62 -23.04 23.91 -2.98
CA TYR A 62 -23.55 25.18 -3.52
C TYR A 62 -24.61 25.02 -4.62
N SER A 63 -24.78 23.83 -5.23
CA SER A 63 -25.65 23.58 -6.40
C SER A 63 -25.42 24.52 -7.60
N ASP A 64 -24.34 25.30 -7.58
CA ASP A 64 -23.94 26.29 -8.57
C ASP A 64 -22.90 25.73 -9.56
N ASP A 65 -22.60 26.53 -10.58
CA ASP A 65 -21.54 26.24 -11.54
C ASP A 65 -20.15 26.12 -10.86
N ILE A 66 -19.38 25.10 -11.29
CA ILE A 66 -18.03 24.86 -10.80
C ILE A 66 -17.12 26.07 -11.13
N PRO A 67 -16.40 26.63 -10.14
CA PRO A 67 -15.45 27.72 -10.32
C PRO A 67 -14.42 27.45 -11.41
N HIS A 68 -14.07 28.48 -12.17
CA HIS A 68 -13.03 28.38 -13.21
C HIS A 68 -11.70 27.88 -12.65
N ALA A 69 -11.34 28.32 -11.44
CA ALA A 69 -10.11 27.88 -10.77
C ALA A 69 -10.01 26.36 -10.60
N LEU A 70 -11.11 25.68 -10.25
CA LEU A 70 -11.12 24.21 -10.12
C LEU A 70 -10.97 23.52 -11.49
N ARG A 71 -11.56 24.11 -12.54
CA ARG A 71 -11.42 23.59 -13.92
C ARG A 71 -9.98 23.73 -14.43
N GLU A 72 -9.33 24.84 -14.14
CA GLU A 72 -7.93 25.09 -14.50
C GLU A 72 -6.96 24.18 -13.72
N ASN A 73 -7.21 23.99 -12.42
CA ASN A 73 -6.47 23.03 -11.60
C ASN A 73 -6.59 21.62 -12.18
N ARG A 74 -7.78 21.20 -12.61
CA ARG A 74 -7.99 19.91 -13.27
C ARG A 74 -7.12 19.78 -14.51
N THR A 75 -7.11 20.79 -15.39
CA THR A 75 -6.28 20.75 -16.61
C THR A 75 -4.79 20.66 -16.28
N THR A 76 -4.34 21.33 -15.23
CA THR A 76 -2.94 21.30 -14.79
C THR A 76 -2.56 19.93 -14.23
N VAL A 77 -3.37 19.36 -13.34
CA VAL A 77 -3.14 18.03 -12.75
C VAL A 77 -3.14 16.95 -13.84
N VAL A 78 -4.07 17.01 -14.80
CA VAL A 78 -4.12 16.05 -15.92
C VAL A 78 -2.91 16.21 -16.85
N ALA A 79 -2.45 17.44 -17.09
CA ALA A 79 -1.25 17.68 -17.88
C ALA A 79 0.00 17.10 -17.21
N GLN A 80 0.17 17.34 -15.90
CA GLN A 80 1.26 16.77 -15.10
C GLN A 80 1.21 15.23 -15.08
N LEU A 81 0.02 14.65 -14.93
CA LEU A 81 -0.16 13.20 -14.98
C LEU A 81 0.33 12.63 -16.31
N LYS A 82 -0.08 13.23 -17.43
CA LYS A 82 0.31 12.79 -18.77
C LYS A 82 1.80 12.92 -19.01
N GLN A 83 2.42 14.00 -18.54
CA GLN A 83 3.86 14.19 -18.64
C GLN A 83 4.61 13.11 -17.86
N LEU A 84 4.27 12.91 -16.58
CA LEU A 84 4.90 11.89 -15.74
C LEU A 84 4.66 10.47 -16.29
N GLN A 85 3.48 10.23 -16.87
CA GLN A 85 3.16 8.97 -17.51
C GLN A 85 4.03 8.73 -18.76
N ALA A 86 4.30 9.75 -19.57
CA ALA A 86 5.19 9.63 -20.72
C ALA A 86 6.65 9.39 -20.30
N GLU A 87 7.13 10.09 -19.26
CA GLU A 87 8.48 9.90 -18.73
C GLU A 87 8.67 8.50 -18.10
N THR A 88 7.62 7.95 -17.50
CA THR A 88 7.63 6.61 -16.89
C THR A 88 7.14 5.51 -17.82
N GLU A 89 6.78 5.82 -19.07
CA GLU A 89 6.20 4.86 -20.01
C GLU A 89 7.15 3.68 -20.26
N LEU A 90 8.44 3.97 -20.43
CA LEU A 90 9.47 2.94 -20.59
C LEU A 90 9.54 2.03 -19.36
N ILE A 91 9.42 2.62 -18.16
CA ILE A 91 9.48 1.91 -16.87
C ILE A 91 8.27 1.01 -16.70
N VAL A 92 7.08 1.52 -16.99
CA VAL A 92 5.84 0.75 -16.93
C VAL A 92 5.87 -0.41 -17.93
N LYS A 93 6.32 -0.18 -19.18
CA LYS A 93 6.47 -1.26 -20.18
C LYS A 93 7.48 -2.34 -19.75
N MET A 94 8.57 -1.95 -19.08
CA MET A 94 9.52 -2.93 -18.51
C MET A 94 8.84 -3.81 -17.45
N PHE A 95 7.95 -3.24 -16.63
CA PHE A 95 7.27 -3.99 -15.58
C PHE A 95 6.06 -4.79 -16.07
N GLU A 96 5.43 -4.40 -17.18
CA GLU A 96 4.32 -5.15 -17.81
C GLU A 96 4.79 -6.43 -18.50
N ASP A 97 6.08 -6.56 -18.79
CA ASP A 97 6.63 -7.78 -19.37
C ASP A 97 6.36 -8.99 -18.45
N PRO A 98 5.69 -10.06 -18.93
CA PRO A 98 5.33 -11.20 -18.11
C PRO A 98 6.54 -11.96 -17.57
N GLU A 99 7.69 -11.90 -18.24
CA GLU A 99 8.91 -12.53 -17.75
C GLU A 99 9.49 -11.75 -16.57
N THR A 100 9.57 -10.42 -16.70
CA THR A 100 9.93 -9.51 -15.60
C THR A 100 8.99 -9.67 -14.41
N THR A 101 7.66 -9.73 -14.64
CA THR A 101 6.67 -9.95 -13.58
C THR A 101 6.84 -11.30 -12.89
N ARG A 102 7.15 -12.36 -13.64
CA ARG A 102 7.43 -13.68 -13.07
C ARG A 102 8.71 -13.66 -12.24
N GLN A 103 9.77 -13.04 -12.75
CA GLN A 103 11.04 -12.88 -12.03
C GLN A 103 10.86 -12.08 -10.74
N MET A 104 10.00 -11.06 -10.74
CA MET A 104 9.64 -10.29 -9.54
C MET A 104 8.92 -11.14 -8.49
N ARG A 105 8.06 -12.08 -8.92
CA ARG A 105 7.32 -12.98 -8.01
C ARG A 105 8.18 -14.12 -7.48
N SER A 106 9.09 -14.66 -8.30
CA SER A 106 9.97 -15.76 -7.91
C SER A 106 11.15 -15.28 -7.08
N THR A 107 11.71 -14.12 -7.43
CA THR A 107 12.95 -13.62 -6.86
C THR A 107 12.64 -12.64 -5.74
N ARG A 108 12.82 -13.11 -4.49
CA ARG A 108 12.76 -12.26 -3.29
C ARG A 108 14.00 -11.36 -3.11
N ASP A 109 15.04 -11.58 -3.91
CA ASP A 109 16.29 -10.83 -3.87
C ASP A 109 16.27 -9.69 -4.91
N GLY A 110 16.05 -8.46 -4.46
CA GLY A 110 15.97 -7.30 -5.33
C GLY A 110 17.29 -6.96 -6.03
N ARG A 111 18.43 -7.54 -5.59
CA ARG A 111 19.71 -7.37 -6.30
C ARG A 111 19.72 -8.09 -7.64
N MET A 112 19.32 -9.37 -7.65
CA MET A 112 19.23 -10.16 -8.88
C MET A 112 18.19 -9.59 -9.84
N LEU A 113 17.10 -9.05 -9.30
CA LEU A 113 16.08 -8.37 -10.11
C LEU A 113 16.62 -7.08 -10.75
N PHE A 114 17.37 -6.27 -9.99
CA PHE A 114 17.98 -5.06 -10.52
C PHE A 114 19.01 -5.39 -11.60
N ASP A 115 19.88 -6.37 -11.36
CA ASP A 115 20.88 -6.81 -12.35
C ASP A 115 20.20 -7.35 -13.62
N TYR A 116 19.12 -8.14 -13.48
CA TYR A 116 18.32 -8.61 -14.61
C TYR A 116 17.71 -7.45 -15.42
N LEU A 117 17.15 -6.45 -14.74
CA LEU A 117 16.56 -5.27 -15.37
C LEU A 117 17.62 -4.38 -16.03
N ALA A 118 18.80 -4.26 -15.42
CA ALA A 118 19.94 -3.55 -15.99
C ALA A 118 20.44 -4.24 -17.26
N ASP A 119 20.58 -5.57 -17.25
CA ASP A 119 21.10 -6.34 -18.37
C ASP A 119 20.10 -6.48 -19.54
N LYS A 120 18.81 -6.74 -19.25
CA LYS A 120 17.79 -6.91 -20.29
C LYS A 120 17.25 -5.59 -20.85
N HIS A 121 17.10 -4.58 -20.00
CA HIS A 121 16.39 -3.35 -20.35
C HIS A 121 17.20 -2.07 -20.17
N GLY A 122 18.47 -2.17 -19.76
CA GLY A 122 19.31 -0.99 -19.52
C GLY A 122 18.79 -0.13 -18.37
N PHE A 123 18.14 -0.75 -17.38
CA PHE A 123 17.58 -0.03 -16.24
C PHE A 123 18.67 0.70 -15.45
N ARG A 124 18.45 1.99 -15.21
CA ARG A 124 19.34 2.84 -14.43
C ARG A 124 18.68 3.32 -13.15
N PRO A 125 19.45 3.58 -12.07
CA PRO A 125 18.87 4.01 -10.80
C PRO A 125 18.20 5.39 -10.87
N GLU A 126 18.57 6.26 -11.82
CA GLU A 126 17.95 7.59 -11.94
C GLU A 126 16.46 7.53 -12.30
N TYR A 127 16.02 6.44 -12.95
CA TYR A 127 14.62 6.23 -13.27
C TYR A 127 13.74 5.97 -12.03
N LEU A 128 14.33 5.53 -10.91
CA LEU A 128 13.58 5.24 -9.69
C LEU A 128 13.00 6.50 -9.04
N ASP A 129 13.69 7.63 -9.13
CA ASP A 129 13.21 8.89 -8.56
C ASP A 129 11.99 9.42 -9.33
N THR A 130 12.06 9.37 -10.66
CA THR A 130 10.92 9.71 -11.54
C THR A 130 9.76 8.74 -11.31
N PHE A 131 10.05 7.44 -11.19
CA PHE A 131 9.03 6.42 -10.92
C PHE A 131 8.36 6.60 -9.56
N TYR A 132 9.12 6.92 -8.51
CA TYR A 132 8.56 7.23 -7.19
C TYR A 132 7.66 8.46 -7.24
N THR A 133 8.07 9.50 -7.97
CA THR A 133 7.28 10.72 -8.17
C THR A 133 5.96 10.39 -8.87
N TYR A 134 5.99 9.57 -9.90
CA TYR A 134 4.77 9.09 -10.58
C TYR A 134 3.87 8.26 -9.64
N ALA A 135 4.43 7.32 -8.89
CA ALA A 135 3.67 6.50 -7.94
C ALA A 135 2.99 7.36 -6.85
N LYS A 136 3.73 8.36 -6.33
CA LYS A 136 3.20 9.33 -5.37
C LYS A 136 2.10 10.18 -6.01
N PHE A 137 2.27 10.61 -7.25
CA PHE A 137 1.26 11.39 -7.97
C PHE A 137 -0.03 10.57 -8.21
N GLN A 138 0.09 9.29 -8.56
CA GLN A 138 -1.05 8.37 -8.67
C GLN A 138 -1.83 8.25 -7.35
N TYR A 139 -1.12 8.15 -6.22
CA TYR A 139 -1.75 8.17 -4.90
C TYR A 139 -2.51 9.49 -4.63
N GLN A 140 -1.88 10.63 -4.94
CA GLN A 140 -2.49 11.95 -4.77
C GLN A 140 -3.74 12.17 -5.65
N CYS A 141 -3.79 11.54 -6.82
CA CYS A 141 -4.99 11.53 -7.68
C CYS A 141 -6.10 10.58 -7.19
N GLY A 142 -5.82 9.75 -6.18
CA GLY A 142 -6.77 8.78 -5.62
C GLY A 142 -6.71 7.38 -6.25
N ASN A 143 -5.71 7.08 -7.09
CA ASN A 143 -5.51 5.74 -7.65
C ASN A 143 -4.68 4.87 -6.70
N TYR A 144 -5.34 4.33 -5.66
CA TYR A 144 -4.66 3.58 -4.60
C TYR A 144 -4.14 2.22 -5.04
N SER A 145 -4.85 1.50 -5.91
CA SER A 145 -4.45 0.16 -6.37
C SER A 145 -3.17 0.24 -7.21
N GLY A 146 -3.16 1.10 -8.22
CA GLY A 146 -1.96 1.31 -9.05
C GLY A 146 -0.78 1.86 -8.23
N ALA A 147 -1.02 2.84 -7.36
CA ALA A 147 0.02 3.37 -6.49
C ALA A 147 0.63 2.30 -5.56
N ALA A 148 -0.19 1.38 -5.02
CA ALA A 148 0.30 0.31 -4.17
C ALA A 148 1.24 -0.65 -4.92
N GLU A 149 0.88 -1.04 -6.16
CA GLU A 149 1.75 -1.87 -7.01
C GLU A 149 3.07 -1.16 -7.34
N TYR A 150 3.01 0.10 -7.77
CA TYR A 150 4.20 0.89 -8.08
C TYR A 150 5.10 1.09 -6.86
N LEU A 151 4.56 1.38 -5.69
CA LEU A 151 5.33 1.51 -4.45
C LEU A 151 5.91 0.18 -3.99
N TYR A 152 5.22 -0.93 -4.25
CA TYR A 152 5.77 -2.27 -4.01
C TYR A 152 7.00 -2.52 -4.89
N PHE A 153 6.92 -2.24 -6.19
CA PHE A 153 8.06 -2.35 -7.11
C PHE A 153 9.23 -1.47 -6.67
N PHE A 154 8.95 -0.21 -6.33
CA PHE A 154 9.95 0.72 -5.83
C PHE A 154 10.65 0.18 -4.57
N ARG A 155 9.91 -0.36 -3.60
CA ARG A 155 10.47 -0.93 -2.37
C ARG A 155 11.42 -2.10 -2.63
N VAL A 156 11.10 -2.97 -3.58
CA VAL A 156 11.93 -4.12 -3.94
C VAL A 156 13.25 -3.67 -4.57
N LEU A 157 13.20 -2.66 -5.45
CA LEU A 157 14.36 -2.15 -6.18
C LEU A 157 15.26 -1.22 -5.34
N MET A 158 14.66 -0.37 -4.49
CA MET A 158 15.39 0.61 -3.68
C MET A 158 16.29 0.01 -2.61
N ARG A 159 15.94 -1.17 -2.08
CA ARG A 159 16.74 -1.85 -1.06
C ARG A 159 18.20 -2.09 -1.50
N PHE A 160 18.47 -2.03 -2.79
CA PHE A 160 19.77 -2.39 -3.37
C PHE A 160 20.47 -1.24 -4.11
N CYS A 161 19.73 -0.24 -4.61
CA CYS A 161 20.34 0.95 -5.22
C CYS A 161 21.27 1.70 -4.25
N HIS A 162 20.95 1.71 -2.96
CA HIS A 162 21.80 2.33 -1.95
C HIS A 162 23.04 1.49 -1.60
N VAL A 163 22.98 0.17 -1.77
CA VAL A 163 24.10 -0.76 -1.53
C VAL A 163 25.10 -0.75 -2.70
N GLY A 164 24.64 -0.45 -3.91
CA GLY A 164 25.48 -0.31 -5.11
C GLY A 164 26.26 1.00 -5.21
N GLN A 165 25.78 2.09 -4.60
CA GLN A 165 26.47 3.39 -4.61
C GLN A 165 27.61 3.50 -3.59
N THR A 166 27.58 2.71 -2.51
CA THR A 166 28.77 2.49 -1.67
C THR A 166 29.60 1.37 -2.28
N GLY A 167 30.57 1.73 -3.12
CA GLY A 167 31.39 0.78 -3.88
C GLY A 167 31.94 -0.38 -3.06
N LEU A 168 31.27 -1.52 -3.12
CA LEU A 168 31.85 -2.83 -2.82
C LEU A 168 32.19 -3.49 -4.15
N LYS A 169 33.45 -3.34 -4.55
CA LYS A 169 34.09 -4.27 -5.50
C LYS A 169 33.76 -5.70 -5.04
N PRO A 170 33.21 -6.57 -5.90
CA PRO A 170 33.06 -7.97 -5.57
C PRO A 170 34.45 -8.59 -5.51
N LEU A 171 34.95 -8.90 -4.31
CA LEU A 171 36.07 -9.83 -4.18
C LEU A 171 35.53 -11.24 -4.38
N THR A 172 35.54 -11.69 -5.63
CA THR A 172 35.63 -13.11 -5.93
C THR A 172 37.06 -13.60 -5.69
N SER A 173 37.15 -14.89 -5.40
CA SER A 173 38.34 -15.73 -5.28
C SER A 173 38.92 -15.86 -3.86
N GLY A 174 38.84 -17.10 -3.39
CA GLY A 174 38.97 -17.48 -2.00
C GLY A 174 40.40 -17.57 -1.51
N VAL A 175 40.56 -17.31 -0.21
CA VAL A 175 41.49 -18.02 0.66
C VAL A 175 40.81 -18.10 2.03
N ARG A 176 40.68 -19.32 2.56
CA ARG A 176 40.28 -19.60 3.95
C ARG A 176 41.55 -19.51 4.81
N PRO A 177 41.57 -18.80 5.95
CA PRO A 177 42.50 -19.11 7.01
C PRO A 177 41.77 -19.72 8.20
N THR A 178 42.26 -20.89 8.54
CA THR A 178 41.94 -21.73 9.69
C THR A 178 42.78 -21.28 10.90
N SER A 179 42.19 -21.42 12.10
CA SER A 179 42.81 -21.61 13.43
C SER A 179 43.73 -20.55 14.07
N ALA A 180 43.34 -20.12 15.28
CA ALA A 180 44.06 -20.25 16.58
C ALA A 180 43.62 -19.09 17.49
N SER A 181 42.70 -19.26 18.45
CA SER A 181 42.89 -19.84 19.79
C SER A 181 44.07 -19.23 20.56
N GLN A 182 43.78 -18.37 21.57
CA GLN A 182 44.10 -18.66 22.97
C GLN A 182 43.58 -17.57 23.94
N SER A 183 42.60 -17.99 24.74
CA SER A 183 42.48 -17.81 26.20
C SER A 183 43.01 -16.55 26.91
N ALA A 184 42.09 -15.80 27.52
CA ALA A 184 42.24 -15.29 28.89
C ALA A 184 40.86 -15.20 29.59
N ARG A 185 40.78 -15.74 30.81
CA ARG A 185 39.61 -15.92 31.73
C ARG A 185 38.88 -14.61 32.05
N ILE A 186 37.54 -14.54 31.97
CA ILE A 186 36.50 -14.70 33.05
C ILE A 186 36.87 -13.91 34.33
N THR A 187 36.11 -12.91 34.79
CA THR A 187 34.84 -12.97 35.58
C THR A 187 34.34 -11.50 35.72
N VAL A 188 33.07 -11.08 35.61
CA VAL A 188 31.92 -11.16 36.56
C VAL A 188 30.74 -10.48 35.82
N MET A 189 29.68 -11.20 35.44
CA MET A 189 28.35 -11.22 36.07
C MET A 189 27.60 -9.87 36.10
N SER A 190 26.71 -9.63 35.12
CA SER A 190 25.47 -8.89 35.38
C SER A 190 24.38 -9.21 34.34
N HIS A 191 23.15 -9.16 34.81
CA HIS A 191 21.95 -9.80 34.30
C HIS A 191 21.31 -9.03 33.14
N HIS A 192 21.03 -9.70 32.01
CA HIS A 192 19.70 -9.81 31.40
C HIS A 192 19.78 -10.42 29.98
N CYS A 193 18.96 -11.46 29.78
CA CYS A 193 18.91 -12.40 28.67
C CYS A 193 18.52 -11.79 27.31
N GLN A 194 19.05 -12.43 26.27
CA GLN A 194 18.83 -12.20 24.84
C GLN A 194 17.34 -12.25 24.38
N PRO A 195 17.01 -11.55 23.28
CA PRO A 195 15.66 -11.41 22.73
C PRO A 195 15.26 -12.51 21.73
N THR A 196 16.08 -13.56 21.55
CA THR A 196 15.94 -14.47 20.39
C THR A 196 14.91 -15.59 20.59
N ILE A 197 14.51 -15.91 21.83
CA ILE A 197 13.53 -16.99 22.14
C ILE A 197 12.08 -16.46 22.18
N TYR A 198 11.87 -15.18 22.57
CA TYR A 198 10.53 -14.58 22.71
C TYR A 198 9.86 -14.30 21.35
N ILE A 199 10.66 -13.96 20.33
CA ILE A 199 10.17 -13.71 18.98
C ILE A 199 9.64 -15.01 18.34
N PHE A 200 10.27 -16.16 18.61
CA PHE A 200 9.87 -17.43 18.01
C PHE A 200 8.56 -17.98 18.58
N LEU A 201 8.32 -17.80 19.89
CA LEU A 201 7.08 -18.23 20.57
C LEU A 201 5.85 -17.35 20.23
N THR A 202 6.05 -16.05 20.00
CA THR A 202 4.97 -15.12 19.62
C THR A 202 4.54 -15.29 18.15
N LEU A 203 5.48 -15.58 17.24
CA LEU A 203 5.17 -15.87 15.83
C LEU A 203 4.31 -17.14 15.66
N TYR A 204 4.56 -18.18 16.46
CA TYR A 204 3.81 -19.45 16.39
C TYR A 204 2.36 -19.31 16.90
N THR A 205 2.14 -18.49 17.93
CA THR A 205 0.80 -18.27 18.49
C THR A 205 -0.06 -17.39 17.59
N VAL A 206 0.49 -16.32 16.98
CA VAL A 206 -0.26 -15.47 16.03
C VAL A 206 -0.66 -16.25 14.76
N HIS A 207 0.23 -17.12 14.25
CA HIS A 207 -0.10 -17.95 13.09
C HIS A 207 -1.29 -18.90 13.37
N THR A 208 -1.30 -19.52 14.56
CA THR A 208 -2.36 -20.46 14.95
C THR A 208 -3.72 -19.78 15.17
N VAL A 209 -3.74 -18.54 15.69
CA VAL A 209 -4.98 -17.76 15.84
C VAL A 209 -5.50 -17.27 14.48
N CYS A 210 -4.60 -16.88 13.57
CA CYS A 210 -4.98 -16.37 12.26
C CYS A 210 -5.59 -17.45 11.35
N THR A 211 -5.10 -18.69 11.40
CA THR A 211 -5.69 -19.81 10.64
C THR A 211 -7.05 -20.23 11.21
N PHE A 212 -7.22 -20.19 12.53
CA PHE A 212 -8.49 -20.52 13.17
C PHE A 212 -9.59 -19.49 12.84
N PHE A 213 -9.24 -18.20 12.78
CA PHE A 213 -10.16 -17.14 12.38
C PHE A 213 -10.54 -17.23 10.89
N PHE A 214 -9.59 -17.61 10.03
CA PHE A 214 -9.85 -17.85 8.59
C PHE A 214 -10.81 -19.03 8.34
N LEU A 215 -10.67 -20.13 9.08
CA LEU A 215 -11.61 -21.26 8.97
C LEU A 215 -13.02 -20.89 9.43
N HIS A 216 -13.14 -20.05 10.46
CA HIS A 216 -14.44 -19.61 10.98
C HIS A 216 -15.15 -18.61 10.04
N LEU A 217 -14.39 -17.80 9.29
CA LEU A 217 -14.94 -16.86 8.30
C LEU A 217 -15.40 -17.55 7.01
N MET A 218 -14.71 -18.60 6.57
CA MET A 218 -15.20 -19.44 5.46
C MET A 218 -16.53 -20.14 5.78
N TYR A 219 -16.84 -20.39 7.05
CA TYR A 219 -18.07 -21.08 7.45
C TYR A 219 -19.32 -20.18 7.46
N LEU A 220 -19.17 -18.85 7.33
CA LEU A 220 -20.28 -17.91 7.55
C LEU A 220 -20.83 -17.20 6.30
N GLU A 221 -20.22 -17.34 5.12
CA GLU A 221 -20.72 -16.67 3.90
C GLU A 221 -21.06 -17.59 2.69
N ASP A 222 -21.08 -18.91 2.82
CA ASP A 222 -21.72 -19.80 1.82
C ASP A 222 -23.20 -20.09 2.15
N CYS A 223 -23.89 -19.06 2.64
CA CYS A 223 -25.31 -19.11 3.01
C CYS A 223 -26.27 -19.07 1.81
N SER A 224 -25.78 -19.01 0.57
CA SER A 224 -26.60 -18.94 -0.65
C SER A 224 -26.82 -20.28 -1.36
N ILE A 225 -26.13 -21.35 -0.97
CA ILE A 225 -26.24 -22.67 -1.64
C ILE A 225 -27.35 -23.53 -1.00
N TRP A 226 -27.70 -23.31 0.27
CA TRP A 226 -28.72 -24.09 0.97
C TRP A 226 -30.18 -23.73 0.62
N HIS A 227 -30.43 -22.55 0.04
CA HIS A 227 -31.79 -22.20 -0.41
C HIS A 227 -32.19 -23.03 -1.66
N PHE A 228 -31.23 -23.39 -2.51
CA PHE A 228 -31.47 -24.23 -3.69
C PHE A 228 -31.76 -25.69 -3.34
N ILE A 229 -31.21 -26.20 -2.23
CA ILE A 229 -31.41 -27.58 -1.77
C ILE A 229 -32.73 -27.72 -1.00
N LEU A 230 -33.16 -26.69 -0.25
CA LEU A 230 -34.42 -26.75 0.51
C LEU A 230 -35.67 -26.77 -0.39
N VAL A 231 -35.64 -26.08 -1.54
CA VAL A 231 -36.77 -26.05 -2.49
C VAL A 231 -36.95 -27.40 -3.22
N GLN A 232 -35.86 -28.15 -3.45
CA GLN A 232 -35.92 -29.49 -4.06
C GLN A 232 -36.39 -30.59 -3.09
N ILE A 233 -36.18 -30.42 -1.78
CA ILE A 233 -36.59 -31.41 -0.77
C ILE A 233 -38.06 -31.26 -0.37
N ILE A 234 -38.64 -30.06 -0.43
CA ILE A 234 -40.01 -29.80 0.04
C ILE A 234 -41.09 -30.16 -1.00
N PHE A 235 -40.76 -30.21 -2.31
CA PHE A 235 -41.77 -30.31 -3.39
C PHE A 235 -41.70 -31.55 -4.29
N SER A 236 -41.32 -32.72 -3.76
CA SER A 236 -41.50 -34.00 -4.48
C SER A 236 -42.53 -34.90 -3.79
N PRO A 237 -43.74 -35.09 -4.35
CA PRO A 237 -44.75 -35.97 -3.78
C PRO A 237 -44.50 -37.43 -4.17
N THR A 238 -44.12 -38.26 -3.21
CA THR A 238 -44.26 -39.72 -3.30
C THR A 238 -45.54 -40.14 -2.59
N LYS A 239 -46.57 -40.50 -3.36
CA LYS A 239 -47.57 -41.47 -2.94
C LYS A 239 -47.79 -42.46 -4.07
N ILE A 240 -47.61 -43.73 -3.68
CA ILE A 240 -48.26 -44.96 -4.14
C ILE A 240 -49.47 -44.71 -5.05
#